data_AF-A0A5C4NN68-F1
#
_entry.id   AF-A0A5C4NN68-F1
#
_cell.length_a   1.000
_cell.length_b   1.000
_cell.length_c   1.000
_cell.angle_alpha   90.00
_cell.angle_beta   90.00
_cell.angle_gamma   90.00
#
_symmetry.space_group_name_H-M   'P 1'
#
loop_
_entity.id
_entity.type
_entity.pdbx_description
1 polymer ?
#
loop_
_entity_poly.entity_id
_entity_poly.type
_entity_poly.pdbx_seq_one_letter_code
_entity_poly.pdbx_strand_id
1 'polypeptide(L)'
;MSAMSPGGAPVGRLDTLPPLEGLSVRALRRWCDGGAEALTEDLTGSLGDRGEGAARAFDALCRHCLAGCRRPLLRHGGTCPCLGADEAAFARLVQTATEGEREDALMLACCMVRHDLAPALVHLAQMAGLALACALATRGRPSALH
;
A
#
# COMPACT_ATOMS: atom_id res chain seq x y z
N MET A 1 -5.12 24.77 -18.08
CA MET A 1 -4.58 23.92 -16.99
C MET A 1 -5.76 23.19 -16.39
N SER A 2 -5.96 21.90 -16.70
CA SER A 2 -7.02 21.13 -16.04
C SER A 2 -6.71 21.08 -14.55
N ALA A 3 -7.62 21.58 -13.72
CA ALA A 3 -7.49 21.49 -12.27
C ALA A 3 -7.39 20.01 -11.91
N MET A 4 -6.25 19.59 -11.36
CA MET A 4 -6.10 18.24 -10.81
C MET A 4 -7.08 18.09 -9.66
N SER A 5 -7.86 17.00 -9.69
CA SER A 5 -8.74 16.63 -8.60
C SER A 5 -7.93 16.46 -7.30
N PRO A 6 -8.45 16.88 -6.14
CA PRO A 6 -7.67 16.95 -4.89
C PRO A 6 -6.94 15.67 -4.49
N GLY A 7 -7.44 14.48 -4.84
CA GLY A 7 -6.79 13.21 -4.54
C GLY A 7 -5.45 12.99 -5.27
N GLY A 8 -5.28 13.58 -6.46
CA GLY A 8 -4.04 13.51 -7.24
C GLY A 8 -3.10 14.68 -7.00
N ALA A 9 -3.48 15.65 -6.15
CA ALA A 9 -2.62 16.78 -5.84
C ALA A 9 -1.30 16.30 -5.21
N PRO A 10 -0.14 16.78 -5.66
CA PRO A 10 1.13 16.40 -5.07
C PRO A 10 1.22 16.95 -3.65
N VAL A 11 1.32 16.06 -2.67
CA VAL A 11 1.46 16.40 -1.24
C VAL A 11 2.86 16.11 -0.71
N GLY A 12 3.72 15.52 -1.53
CA GLY A 12 5.10 15.19 -1.18
C GLY A 12 5.81 14.42 -2.28
N ARG A 13 6.91 13.76 -1.92
CA ARG A 13 7.66 12.89 -2.82
C ARG A 13 7.69 11.45 -2.30
N LEU A 14 7.70 10.50 -3.22
CA LEU A 14 7.73 9.09 -2.90
C LEU A 14 9.06 8.66 -2.25
N ASP A 15 10.17 9.29 -2.62
CA ASP A 15 11.51 9.00 -2.09
C ASP A 15 11.74 9.51 -0.67
N THR A 16 10.89 10.41 -0.17
CA THR A 16 10.95 10.95 1.20
C THR A 16 10.12 10.14 2.20
N LEU A 17 9.35 9.15 1.74
CA LEU A 17 8.50 8.35 2.62
C LEU A 17 9.30 7.35 3.47
N PRO A 18 8.82 7.03 4.68
CA PRO A 18 9.31 5.89 5.44
C PRO A 18 9.29 4.60 4.63
N PRO A 19 10.16 3.61 4.92
CA PRO A 19 10.32 2.42 4.08
C PRO A 19 9.02 1.66 3.77
N LEU A 20 8.17 1.41 4.78
CA LEU A 20 6.92 0.67 4.59
C LEU A 20 5.89 1.49 3.82
N GLU A 21 5.77 2.78 4.09
CA GLU A 21 4.88 3.67 3.33
C GLU A 21 5.30 3.75 1.85
N GLY A 22 6.59 3.97 1.59
CA GLY A 22 7.13 4.01 0.25
C GLY A 22 6.94 2.69 -0.51
N LEU A 23 7.15 1.55 0.15
CA LEU A 23 6.89 0.24 -0.42
C LEU A 23 5.41 0.02 -0.70
N SER A 24 4.52 0.48 0.18
CA SER A 24 3.06 0.38 0.01
C SER A 24 2.57 1.14 -1.22
N VAL A 25 3.07 2.37 -1.44
CA VAL A 25 2.72 3.14 -2.65
C VAL A 25 3.28 2.47 -3.91
N ARG A 26 4.51 1.97 -3.88
CA ARG A 26 5.11 1.26 -5.03
C ARG A 26 4.33 -0.02 -5.38
N ALA A 27 3.95 -0.80 -4.37
CA ALA A 27 3.14 -1.99 -4.52
C ALA A 27 1.74 -1.65 -5.09
N LEU A 28 1.09 -0.59 -4.58
CA LEU A 28 -0.19 -0.10 -5.11
C LEU A 28 -0.09 0.27 -6.59
N ARG A 29 0.94 1.05 -6.98
CA ARG A 29 1.13 1.44 -8.37
C ARG A 29 1.41 0.23 -9.26
N ARG A 30 2.29 -0.67 -8.83
CA ARG A 30 2.61 -1.90 -9.55
C ARG A 30 1.39 -2.78 -9.76
N TRP A 31 0.59 -2.98 -8.72
CA TRP A 31 -0.67 -3.72 -8.79
C TRP A 31 -1.66 -3.05 -9.74
N CYS A 32 -1.76 -1.72 -9.73
CA CYS A 32 -2.65 -1.02 -10.67
C CYS A 32 -2.17 -1.04 -12.12
N ASP A 33 -0.86 -1.13 -12.36
CA ASP A 33 -0.27 -1.10 -13.71
C ASP A 33 -0.24 -2.50 -14.35
N GLY A 34 -0.07 -3.57 -13.57
CA GLY A 34 0.08 -4.94 -14.08
C GLY A 34 -0.77 -6.00 -13.40
N GLY A 35 -1.67 -5.60 -12.50
CA GLY A 35 -2.54 -6.52 -11.75
C GLY A 35 -1.82 -7.26 -10.62
N ALA A 36 -2.55 -8.22 -10.03
CA ALA A 36 -2.05 -9.05 -8.94
C ALA A 36 -0.83 -9.92 -9.35
N GLU A 37 -0.80 -10.37 -10.60
CA GLU A 37 0.28 -11.21 -11.14
C GLU A 37 1.61 -10.46 -11.17
N ALA A 38 1.61 -9.22 -11.67
CA ALA A 38 2.77 -8.34 -11.68
C ALA A 38 3.36 -8.09 -10.28
N LEU A 39 2.49 -7.86 -9.28
CA LEU A 39 2.95 -7.71 -7.90
C LEU A 39 3.47 -9.03 -7.32
N THR A 40 2.84 -10.16 -7.67
CA THR A 40 3.26 -11.49 -7.24
C THR A 40 4.65 -11.82 -7.77
N GLU A 41 4.94 -11.54 -9.04
CA GLU A 41 6.26 -11.73 -9.64
C GLU A 41 7.33 -10.91 -8.89
N ASP A 42 7.09 -9.62 -8.67
CA ASP A 42 8.04 -8.74 -7.96
C ASP A 42 8.29 -9.18 -6.50
N LEU A 43 7.23 -9.61 -5.79
CA LEU A 43 7.33 -10.04 -4.40
C LEU A 43 7.94 -11.43 -4.27
N THR A 44 7.60 -12.39 -5.12
CA THR A 44 8.22 -13.73 -5.13
C THR A 44 9.70 -13.65 -5.51
N GLY A 45 10.06 -12.85 -6.51
CA GLY A 45 11.45 -12.62 -6.89
C GLY A 45 12.30 -12.00 -5.77
N SER A 46 11.68 -11.32 -4.79
CA SER A 46 12.40 -10.70 -3.67
C SER A 46 12.24 -11.39 -2.32
N LEU A 47 11.26 -12.26 -2.15
CA LEU A 47 10.89 -12.88 -0.87
C LEU A 47 10.84 -14.41 -0.91
N GLY A 48 11.07 -15.01 -2.07
CA GLY A 48 10.90 -16.45 -2.28
C GLY A 48 9.48 -16.89 -1.90
N ASP A 49 9.38 -17.99 -1.15
CA ASP A 49 8.13 -18.64 -0.75
C ASP A 49 7.16 -17.71 0.00
N ARG A 50 7.67 -16.66 0.67
CA ARG A 50 6.83 -15.69 1.39
C ARG A 50 6.19 -14.65 0.47
N GLY A 51 6.71 -14.50 -0.74
CA GLY A 51 6.28 -13.48 -1.70
C GLY A 51 4.86 -13.68 -2.17
N GLU A 52 4.44 -14.92 -2.40
CA GLU A 52 3.05 -15.19 -2.77
C GLU A 52 2.07 -14.81 -1.66
N GLY A 53 2.41 -15.11 -0.40
CA GLY A 53 1.58 -14.74 0.75
C GLY A 53 1.42 -13.23 0.87
N ALA A 54 2.51 -12.49 0.72
CA ALA A 54 2.50 -11.03 0.72
C ALA A 54 1.67 -10.46 -0.44
N ALA A 55 1.83 -11.02 -1.65
CA ALA A 55 1.09 -10.60 -2.82
C ALA A 55 -0.42 -10.86 -2.69
N ARG A 56 -0.81 -12.04 -2.18
CA ARG A 56 -2.22 -12.38 -1.91
C ARG A 56 -2.85 -11.43 -0.89
N ALA A 57 -2.15 -11.13 0.19
CA ALA A 57 -2.64 -10.18 1.20
C ALA A 57 -2.82 -8.77 0.61
N PHE A 58 -1.85 -8.32 -0.19
CA PHE A 58 -1.92 -7.01 -0.83
C PHE A 58 -2.98 -6.93 -1.94
N ASP A 59 -3.17 -7.99 -2.72
CA ASP A 59 -4.26 -8.08 -3.72
C ASP A 59 -5.63 -7.97 -3.05
N ALA A 60 -5.85 -8.69 -1.94
CA ALA A 60 -7.08 -8.59 -1.17
C ALA A 60 -7.33 -7.16 -0.65
N LEU A 61 -6.29 -6.50 -0.13
CA LEU A 61 -6.34 -5.09 0.28
C LEU A 61 -6.74 -4.17 -0.89
N CYS A 62 -6.06 -4.28 -2.04
CA CYS A 62 -6.34 -3.43 -3.20
C CYS A 62 -7.77 -3.62 -3.73
N ARG A 63 -8.21 -4.86 -3.91
CA ARG A 63 -9.57 -5.16 -4.38
C ARG A 63 -10.63 -4.62 -3.42
N HIS A 64 -10.45 -4.84 -2.11
CA HIS A 64 -11.40 -4.37 -1.10
C HIS A 64 -11.44 -2.85 -1.03
N CYS A 65 -10.28 -2.19 -1.09
CA CYS A 65 -10.19 -0.74 -1.11
C CYS A 65 -10.91 -0.16 -2.33
N LEU A 66 -10.54 -0.60 -3.54
CA LEU A 66 -11.06 -0.02 -4.79
C LEU A 66 -12.55 -0.31 -5.01
N ALA A 67 -13.06 -1.44 -4.55
CA ALA A 67 -14.49 -1.75 -4.59
C ALA A 67 -15.31 -0.90 -3.59
N GLY A 68 -14.71 -0.54 -2.45
CA GLY A 68 -15.38 0.17 -1.36
C GLY A 68 -15.18 1.69 -1.33
N CYS A 69 -14.33 2.22 -2.21
CA CYS A 69 -13.91 3.62 -2.24
C CYS A 69 -15.10 4.58 -2.41
N ARG A 70 -15.15 5.65 -1.61
CA ARG A 70 -16.19 6.69 -1.70
C ARG A 70 -16.03 7.60 -2.92
N ARG A 71 -14.82 7.66 -3.47
CA ARG A 71 -14.44 8.35 -4.70
C ARG A 71 -13.36 7.54 -5.41
N PRO A 72 -13.19 7.67 -6.73
CA PRO A 72 -12.07 7.03 -7.43
C PRO A 72 -10.73 7.38 -6.78
N LEU A 73 -9.94 6.35 -6.44
CA LEU A 73 -8.61 6.52 -5.87
C LEU A 73 -7.67 7.03 -6.97
N LEU A 74 -7.09 8.20 -6.77
CA LEU A 74 -6.16 8.78 -7.72
C LEU A 74 -4.73 8.38 -7.39
N ARG A 75 -3.99 7.99 -8.41
CA ARG A 75 -2.59 7.59 -8.30
C ARG A 75 -1.75 8.28 -9.36
N HIS A 76 -0.48 8.42 -9.09
CA HIS A 76 0.47 8.78 -10.12
C HIS A 76 0.94 7.52 -10.87
N GLY A 77 1.56 7.72 -12.04
CA GLY A 77 2.18 6.62 -12.79
C GLY A 77 3.32 5.95 -12.02
N GLY A 78 3.64 4.70 -12.36
CA GLY A 78 4.65 3.89 -11.66
C GLY A 78 6.01 4.57 -11.47
N THR A 79 6.49 5.33 -12.47
CA THR A 79 7.80 6.02 -12.45
C THR A 79 7.75 7.45 -11.92
N CYS A 80 6.56 7.98 -11.58
CA CYS A 80 6.41 9.37 -11.13
C CYS A 80 6.99 9.57 -9.72
N PRO A 81 7.84 10.59 -9.48
CA PRO A 81 8.39 10.83 -8.14
C PRO A 81 7.38 11.47 -7.18
N CYS A 82 6.30 12.06 -7.69
CA CYS A 82 5.28 12.73 -6.88
C CYS A 82 4.52 11.73 -6.02
N LEU A 83 4.09 12.17 -4.84
CA LEU A 83 3.14 11.47 -3.98
C LEU A 83 1.80 12.21 -3.99
N GLY A 84 0.73 11.52 -4.38
CA GLY A 84 -0.63 12.05 -4.35
C GLY A 84 -1.27 11.95 -2.97
N ALA A 85 -2.29 12.77 -2.72
CA ALA A 85 -3.02 12.75 -1.45
C ALA A 85 -3.67 11.39 -1.15
N ASP A 86 -4.27 10.75 -2.16
CA ASP A 86 -4.89 9.42 -2.00
C ASP A 86 -3.83 8.33 -1.75
N GLU A 87 -2.68 8.42 -2.41
CA GLU A 87 -1.55 7.50 -2.20
C GLU A 87 -0.97 7.65 -0.79
N ALA A 88 -0.84 8.90 -0.31
CA ALA A 88 -0.38 9.19 1.05
C ALA A 88 -1.36 8.65 2.10
N ALA A 89 -2.67 8.81 1.89
CA ALA A 89 -3.70 8.27 2.78
C ALA A 89 -3.67 6.74 2.82
N PHE A 90 -3.54 6.08 1.67
CA PHE A 90 -3.41 4.63 1.59
C PHE A 90 -2.15 4.13 2.33
N ALA A 91 -1.00 4.77 2.10
CA ALA A 91 0.25 4.40 2.76
C ALA A 91 0.18 4.61 4.27
N ARG A 92 -0.42 5.71 4.73
CA ARG A 92 -0.66 6.00 6.15
C ARG A 92 -1.54 4.94 6.79
N LEU A 93 -2.63 4.53 6.12
CA LEU A 93 -3.49 3.46 6.61
C LEU A 93 -2.71 2.15 6.80
N VAL A 94 -1.90 1.75 5.82
CA VAL A 94 -1.09 0.52 5.92
C VAL A 94 -0.10 0.61 7.08
N GLN A 95 0.61 1.73 7.22
CA GLN A 95 1.54 1.96 8.33
C GLN A 95 0.84 1.85 9.69
N THR A 96 -0.20 2.64 9.91
CA THR A 96 -0.95 2.72 11.18
C THR A 96 -1.60 1.37 11.53
N ALA A 97 -2.15 0.66 10.54
CA ALA A 97 -2.69 -0.68 10.76
C ALA A 97 -1.60 -1.70 11.14
N THR A 98 -0.39 -1.58 10.56
CA THR A 98 0.75 -2.45 10.87
C THR A 98 1.27 -2.23 12.28
N GLU A 99 1.26 -0.98 12.76
CA GLU A 99 1.65 -0.59 14.12
C GLU A 99 0.64 -1.08 15.18
N GLY A 100 -0.56 -1.49 14.76
CA GLY A 100 -1.61 -1.98 15.66
C GLY A 100 -2.51 -0.87 16.22
N GLU A 101 -2.34 0.37 15.76
CA GLU A 101 -3.13 1.55 16.14
C GLU A 101 -4.52 1.48 15.49
N ARG A 102 -5.35 0.55 15.98
CA ARG A 102 -6.60 0.14 15.33
C ARG A 102 -7.60 1.29 15.18
N GLU A 103 -7.72 2.15 16.18
CA GLU A 103 -8.69 3.26 16.18
C GLU A 103 -8.32 4.31 15.13
N ASP A 104 -7.04 4.68 15.07
CA ASP A 104 -6.51 5.62 14.08
C ASP A 104 -6.60 5.03 12.66
N ALA A 105 -6.27 3.75 12.50
CA ALA A 105 -6.43 3.06 11.23
C ALA A 105 -7.90 3.04 10.78
N LEU A 106 -8.85 2.88 11.70
CA LEU A 106 -10.28 2.91 11.38
C LEU A 106 -10.75 4.31 10.94
N MET A 107 -10.24 5.37 11.59
CA MET A 107 -10.52 6.75 11.16
C MET A 107 -10.02 7.00 9.73
N LEU A 108 -8.79 6.58 9.43
CA LEU A 108 -8.20 6.68 8.08
C LEU A 108 -9.03 5.88 7.06
N ALA A 109 -9.39 4.63 7.38
CA ALA A 109 -10.19 3.79 6.50
C ALA A 109 -11.57 4.40 6.21
N CYS A 110 -12.22 5.03 7.19
CA CYS A 110 -13.52 5.67 6.99
C CYS A 110 -13.48 6.88 6.04
N CYS A 111 -12.32 7.54 5.92
CA CYS A 111 -12.09 8.59 4.93
C CYS A 111 -11.94 8.06 3.50
N MET A 112 -11.54 6.80 3.35
CA MET A 112 -11.29 6.17 2.04
C MET A 112 -12.49 5.39 1.52
N VAL A 113 -13.06 4.52 2.37
CA VAL A 113 -14.13 3.58 2.02
C VAL A 113 -15.41 3.86 2.81
N ARG A 114 -16.51 3.24 2.37
CA ARG A 114 -17.74 3.22 3.17
C ARG A 114 -17.48 2.63 4.56
N HIS A 115 -18.17 3.16 5.57
CA HIS A 115 -17.95 2.84 6.98
C HIS A 115 -18.13 1.34 7.31
N ASP A 116 -19.06 0.67 6.64
CA ASP A 116 -19.32 -0.77 6.78
C ASP A 116 -18.15 -1.64 6.29
N LEU A 117 -17.31 -1.10 5.41
CA LEU A 117 -16.14 -1.79 4.84
C LEU A 117 -14.83 -1.45 5.57
N ALA A 118 -14.83 -0.41 6.40
CA ALA A 118 -13.62 0.11 7.04
C ALA A 118 -12.94 -0.91 7.98
N PRO A 119 -13.64 -1.68 8.85
CA PRO A 119 -13.00 -2.67 9.71
C PRO A 119 -12.26 -3.77 8.92
N ALA A 120 -12.88 -4.25 7.84
CA ALA A 120 -12.27 -5.23 6.95
C ALA A 120 -11.05 -4.64 6.22
N LEU A 121 -11.13 -3.38 5.79
CA LEU A 121 -10.00 -2.70 5.18
C LEU A 121 -8.81 -2.58 6.14
N VAL A 122 -9.05 -2.21 7.40
CA VAL A 122 -7.99 -2.12 8.43
C VAL A 122 -7.32 -3.48 8.63
N HIS A 123 -8.11 -4.56 8.72
CA HIS A 123 -7.57 -5.91 8.88
C HIS A 123 -6.69 -6.31 7.68
N LEU A 124 -7.16 -6.07 6.46
CA LEU A 124 -6.39 -6.36 5.24
C LEU A 124 -5.12 -5.50 5.14
N ALA A 125 -5.21 -4.22 5.55
CA ALA A 125 -4.08 -3.29 5.58
C ALA A 125 -3.00 -3.76 6.56
N GLN A 126 -3.40 -4.23 7.75
CA GLN A 126 -2.48 -4.81 8.73
C GLN A 126 -1.80 -6.08 8.18
N MET A 127 -2.56 -6.99 7.56
CA MET A 127 -2.00 -8.22 6.99
C MET A 127 -1.01 -7.94 5.86
N ALA A 128 -1.37 -7.06 4.93
CA ALA A 128 -0.49 -6.65 3.85
C ALA A 128 0.75 -5.93 4.38
N GLY A 129 0.58 -5.00 5.31
CA GLY A 129 1.67 -4.21 5.88
C GLY A 129 2.66 -5.04 6.69
N LEU A 130 2.20 -6.02 7.48
CA LEU A 130 3.08 -6.97 8.18
C LEU A 130 3.88 -7.83 7.19
N ALA A 131 3.25 -8.27 6.09
CA ALA A 131 3.94 -9.04 5.06
C ALA A 131 5.02 -8.21 4.35
N LEU A 132 4.73 -6.94 4.04
CA LEU A 132 5.69 -6.00 3.47
C LEU A 132 6.80 -5.58 4.46
N ALA A 133 6.48 -5.43 5.75
CA ALA A 133 7.47 -5.14 6.78
C ALA A 133 8.46 -6.31 6.94
N CYS A 134 7.94 -7.55 6.94
CA CYS A 134 8.78 -8.75 6.90
C CYS A 134 9.70 -8.75 5.67
N ALA A 135 9.20 -8.29 4.53
CA ALA A 135 9.96 -8.19 3.29
C ALA A 135 11.12 -7.18 3.35
N LEU A 136 10.89 -6.05 4.00
CA LEU A 136 11.93 -5.04 4.22
C LEU A 136 13.04 -5.57 5.14
N ALA A 137 12.65 -6.28 6.21
CA ALA A 137 13.61 -6.86 7.14
C ALA A 137 14.52 -7.92 6.49
N THR A 138 14.01 -8.71 5.53
CA THR A 138 14.83 -9.71 4.82
C THR A 138 15.81 -9.07 3.83
N ARG A 139 15.45 -7.96 3.18
CA ARG A 139 16.37 -7.24 2.26
C ARG A 139 17.51 -6.53 2.99
N GLY A 140 17.29 -6.13 4.25
CA GLY A 140 18.29 -5.45 5.07
C GLY A 140 19.28 -6.35 5.80
N ARG A 141 19.11 -7.69 5.78
CA ARG A 141 20.08 -8.61 6.38
C ARG A 141 21.30 -8.72 5.44
N PRO A 142 22.50 -8.25 5.83
CA PRO A 142 23.71 -8.63 5.12
C PRO A 142 23.81 -10.16 5.15
N SER A 143 24.23 -10.75 4.02
CA SER A 143 24.45 -12.18 3.87
C SER A 143 25.62 -12.64 4.74
N ALA A 144 25.45 -12.61 6.06
CA ALA A 144 26.40 -13.08 7.05
C ALA A 144 25.92 -14.47 7.48
N LEU A 145 26.54 -15.48 6.87
CA LEU A 145 26.89 -16.81 7.41
C LEU A 145 27.50 -17.63 6.27
N HIS A 146 28.76 -17.32 5.95
CA HIS A 146 29.72 -18.25 5.35
C HIS A 146 31.05 -18.08 6.09
#